data_AF-A0A226HGE3-F1
#
_entry.id   AF-A0A226HGE3-F1
#
_cell.length_a   1.000
_cell.length_b   1.000
_cell.length_c   1.000
_cell.angle_alpha   90.00
_cell.angle_beta   90.00
_cell.angle_gamma   90.00
#
_symmetry.space_group_name_H-M   'P 1'
#
loop_
_entity.id
_entity.type
_entity.pdbx_description
1 polymer ?
#
loop_
_entity_poly.entity_id
_entity_poly.type
_entity_poly.pdbx_seq_one_letter_code
_entity_poly.pdbx_strand_id
1 'polypeptide(L)'
;MKSKFLIILIVSGLIAVFLYFRDEKVYALKKYNAEGQLLRTNEYVLRNGDTIFHGKFTRYNEKGIKISEGKFVDNEPNGNCFYYYDNGKLESVFYRKNSEINLECTYYNQNGLMDKYIMCDSLGKTAFIIKFNDKVVKMYDGYSIWPIDQYKLVNNKQYGIKTVDILKIGDTIRYNYLVANIPYAKRTFKIETVGADNSKAKRIIKSKLPTEIIVEEVLTKKGLNRIQIVAQYQFEDKVTPTLNKVVSFDVYVN
;
A
#
# COMPACT_ATOMS: atom_id res chain seq x y z
N MET A 1 42.34 -12.29 2.67
CA MET A 1 41.25 -12.18 3.67
C MET A 1 41.19 -10.82 4.38
N LYS A 2 42.30 -10.23 4.84
CA LYS A 2 42.31 -8.96 5.62
C LYS A 2 41.72 -7.73 4.89
N SER A 3 41.95 -7.58 3.58
CA SER A 3 41.46 -6.42 2.80
C SER A 3 39.93 -6.39 2.62
N LYS A 4 39.27 -7.54 2.40
CA LYS A 4 37.80 -7.61 2.29
C LYS A 4 37.11 -7.28 3.62
N PHE A 5 37.73 -7.65 4.74
CA PHE A 5 37.22 -7.35 6.08
C PHE A 5 37.33 -5.85 6.42
N LEU A 6 38.41 -5.21 5.99
CA LEU A 6 38.62 -3.76 6.15
C LEU A 6 37.58 -2.95 5.34
N ILE A 7 37.25 -3.38 4.11
CA ILE A 7 36.22 -2.74 3.28
C ILE A 7 34.83 -2.87 3.93
N ILE A 8 34.50 -4.03 4.49
CA ILE A 8 33.22 -4.24 5.19
C ILE A 8 33.10 -3.32 6.41
N LEU A 9 34.17 -3.16 7.20
CA LEU A 9 34.19 -2.25 8.36
C LEU A 9 34.03 -0.78 7.96
N ILE A 10 34.66 -0.36 6.86
CA ILE A 10 34.52 1.01 6.33
C ILE A 10 33.09 1.24 5.82
N VAL A 11 32.52 0.29 5.09
CA VAL A 11 31.13 0.40 4.60
C VAL A 11 30.13 0.39 5.76
N SER A 12 30.32 -0.45 6.79
CA SER A 12 29.47 -0.43 7.98
C SER A 12 29.62 0.87 8.78
N GLY A 13 30.83 1.42 8.86
CA GLY A 13 31.08 2.73 9.48
C GLY A 13 30.40 3.86 8.70
N LEU A 14 30.49 3.86 7.37
CA LEU A 14 29.79 4.83 6.51
C LEU A 14 28.27 4.68 6.58
N ILE A 15 27.74 3.47 6.69
CA ILE A 15 26.31 3.24 6.92
C ILE A 15 25.90 3.74 8.31
N ALA A 16 26.69 3.46 9.35
CA ALA A 16 26.41 3.95 10.69
C ALA A 16 26.46 5.48 10.77
N VAL A 17 27.42 6.12 10.07
CA VAL A 17 27.54 7.57 9.95
C VAL A 17 26.38 8.15 9.13
N PHE A 18 26.01 7.52 8.01
CA PHE A 18 24.86 7.90 7.19
C PHE A 18 23.54 7.77 7.96
N LEU A 19 23.38 6.74 8.78
CA LEU A 19 22.24 6.56 9.66
C LEU A 19 22.25 7.56 10.82
N TYR A 20 23.41 7.87 11.38
CA TYR A 20 23.60 8.88 12.44
C TYR A 20 23.25 10.30 11.95
N PHE A 21 23.57 10.62 10.69
CA PHE A 21 23.19 11.90 10.08
C PHE A 21 21.73 11.94 9.58
N ARG A 22 20.96 10.86 9.71
CA ARG A 22 19.58 10.77 9.19
C ARG A 22 18.49 11.15 10.17
N ASP A 23 18.82 11.32 11.45
CA ASP A 23 17.84 11.71 12.46
C ASP A 23 17.74 13.24 12.50
N GLU A 24 16.97 13.79 11.56
CA GLU A 24 16.58 15.20 11.63
C GLU A 24 15.90 15.47 12.96
N LYS A 25 16.33 16.54 13.65
CA LYS A 25 15.70 16.92 14.91
C LYS A 25 14.26 17.33 14.66
N VAL A 26 13.33 16.55 15.22
CA VAL A 26 11.89 16.81 15.15
C VAL A 26 11.46 17.72 16.30
N TYR A 27 10.70 18.75 15.97
CA TYR A 27 10.10 19.72 16.89
C TYR A 27 8.59 19.57 16.89
N ALA A 28 7.92 20.09 17.92
CA ALA A 28 6.46 20.07 18.01
C ALA A 28 5.90 21.49 18.11
N LEU A 29 4.99 21.84 17.21
CA LEU A 29 4.20 23.07 17.22
C LEU A 29 2.83 22.77 17.84
N LYS A 30 2.47 23.50 18.89
CA LYS A 30 1.15 23.44 19.52
C LYS A 30 0.37 24.72 19.20
N LYS A 31 -0.87 24.58 18.75
CA LYS A 31 -1.80 25.69 18.52
C LYS A 31 -2.91 25.65 19.55
N TYR A 32 -3.20 26.79 20.17
CA TYR A 32 -4.27 26.97 21.14
C TYR A 32 -5.33 27.96 20.61
N ASN A 33 -6.56 27.92 21.11
CA ASN A 33 -7.56 28.97 20.87
C ASN A 33 -7.37 30.16 21.85
N ALA A 34 -8.25 31.17 21.75
CA ALA A 34 -8.20 32.36 22.60
C ALA A 34 -8.41 32.03 24.09
N GLU A 35 -9.15 30.97 24.38
CA GLU A 35 -9.45 30.45 25.70
C GLU A 35 -8.33 29.53 26.25
N GLY A 36 -7.25 29.32 25.50
CA GLY A 36 -6.10 28.51 25.91
C GLY A 36 -6.27 26.99 25.75
N GLN A 37 -7.34 26.53 25.10
CA GLN A 37 -7.58 25.12 24.79
C GLN A 37 -6.73 24.68 23.58
N LEU A 38 -6.15 23.47 23.66
CA LEU A 38 -5.30 22.93 22.61
C LEU A 38 -6.12 22.52 21.38
N LEU A 39 -5.86 23.14 20.23
CA LEU A 39 -6.52 22.85 18.96
C LEU A 39 -5.76 21.84 18.11
N ARG A 40 -4.43 21.91 18.09
CA ARG A 40 -3.60 21.08 17.20
C ARG A 40 -2.17 20.92 17.72
N THR A 41 -1.60 19.75 17.49
CA THR A 41 -0.17 19.48 17.55
C THR A 41 0.33 19.05 16.17
N ASN A 42 1.47 19.59 15.73
CA ASN A 42 2.15 19.20 14.50
C ASN A 42 3.64 18.99 14.78
N GLU A 43 4.18 17.87 14.35
CA GLU A 43 5.63 17.66 14.26
C GLU A 43 6.19 18.34 13.00
N TYR A 44 7.38 18.94 13.13
CA TYR A 44 8.08 19.60 12.05
C TYR A 44 9.60 19.47 12.18
N VAL A 45 10.28 19.67 11.07
CA VAL A 45 11.74 19.76 10.97
C VAL A 45 12.11 21.13 10.39
N LEU A 46 13.33 21.59 10.66
CA LEU A 46 13.87 22.81 10.07
C LEU A 46 14.79 22.43 8.91
N ARG A 47 14.48 22.89 7.70
CA ARG A 47 15.31 22.68 6.51
C ARG A 47 15.52 24.01 5.80
N ASN A 48 16.77 24.39 5.59
CA ASN A 48 17.15 25.66 4.95
C ASN A 48 16.52 26.92 5.59
N GLY A 49 16.25 26.87 6.91
CA GLY A 49 15.59 27.97 7.63
C GLY A 49 14.06 27.92 7.61
N ASP A 50 13.46 27.00 6.85
CA ASP A 50 12.01 26.83 6.76
C ASP A 50 11.49 25.76 7.73
N THR A 51 10.26 25.98 8.21
CA THR A 51 9.48 25.00 8.99
C THR A 51 8.76 24.05 8.03
N ILE A 52 9.15 22.78 8.04
CA ILE A 52 8.56 21.75 7.19
C ILE A 52 7.82 20.74 8.09
N PHE A 53 6.50 20.63 7.96
CA PHE A 53 5.75 19.62 8.70
C PHE A 53 6.19 18.23 8.28
N HIS A 54 6.70 17.47 9.23
CA HIS A 54 7.26 16.14 9.03
C HIS A 54 7.12 15.39 10.34
N GLY A 55 6.41 14.27 10.32
CA GLY A 55 6.02 13.54 11.53
C GLY A 55 4.54 13.66 11.84
N LYS A 56 4.15 13.39 13.08
CA LYS A 56 2.76 13.26 13.51
C LYS A 56 2.01 14.59 13.53
N PHE A 57 0.71 14.54 13.29
CA PHE A 57 -0.21 15.61 13.66
C PHE A 57 -1.40 15.07 14.43
N THR A 58 -1.99 15.92 15.27
CA THR A 58 -3.24 15.64 15.96
C THR A 58 -4.07 16.92 16.05
N ARG A 59 -5.37 16.84 15.80
CA ARG A 59 -6.33 17.93 15.98
C ARG A 59 -7.40 17.55 16.99
N TYR A 60 -7.86 18.56 17.71
CA TYR A 60 -8.89 18.44 18.73
C TYR A 60 -10.03 19.41 18.41
N ASN A 61 -11.25 19.07 18.81
CA ASN A 61 -12.37 20.02 18.80
C ASN A 61 -12.33 20.93 20.04
N GLU A 62 -13.28 21.86 20.13
CA GLU A 62 -13.40 22.83 21.24
C GLU A 62 -13.60 22.17 22.62
N LYS A 63 -14.03 20.90 22.64
CA LYS A 63 -14.16 20.10 23.87
C LYS A 63 -12.87 19.38 24.25
N GLY A 64 -11.78 19.57 23.49
CA GLY A 64 -10.52 18.87 23.67
C GLY A 64 -10.55 17.40 23.22
N ILE A 65 -11.59 16.97 22.49
CA ILE A 65 -11.72 15.61 21.97
C ILE A 65 -10.94 15.51 20.65
N LYS A 66 -10.16 14.46 20.48
CA LYS A 66 -9.40 14.21 19.25
C LYS A 66 -10.34 13.97 18.07
N ILE A 67 -10.19 14.75 17.01
CA ILE A 67 -11.02 14.69 15.80
C ILE A 67 -10.25 14.33 14.52
N SER A 68 -8.91 14.42 14.53
CA SER A 68 -8.11 13.82 13.47
C SER A 68 -6.67 13.59 13.91
N GLU A 69 -6.02 12.58 13.34
CA GLU A 69 -4.58 12.36 13.49
C GLU A 69 -3.97 11.71 12.26
N GLY A 70 -2.66 11.82 12.10
CA GLY A 70 -1.95 11.22 10.98
C GLY A 70 -0.49 11.63 10.99
N LYS A 71 0.14 11.57 9.81
CA LYS A 71 1.53 12.00 9.62
C LYS A 71 1.65 12.89 8.39
N PHE A 72 2.54 13.86 8.49
CA PHE A 72 3.08 14.60 7.37
C PHE A 72 4.43 14.01 6.95
N VAL A 73 4.68 14.02 5.65
CA VAL A 73 5.99 13.89 5.04
C VAL A 73 6.14 15.09 4.12
N ASP A 74 7.02 16.01 4.50
CA ASP A 74 7.37 17.19 3.71
C ASP A 74 6.16 18.05 3.35
N ASN A 75 5.44 18.47 4.40
CA ASN A 75 4.18 19.24 4.36
C ASN A 75 2.95 18.49 3.82
N GLU A 76 3.11 17.29 3.26
CA GLU A 76 2.02 16.50 2.69
C GLU A 76 1.56 15.39 3.63
N PRO A 77 0.25 15.18 3.84
CA PRO A 77 -0.22 14.04 4.63
C PRO A 77 0.13 12.73 3.92
N ASN A 78 0.73 11.79 4.64
CA ASN A 78 1.23 10.54 4.08
C ASN A 78 1.01 9.36 5.03
N GLY A 79 0.54 8.23 4.48
CA GLY A 79 0.09 7.06 5.22
C GLY A 79 -1.31 7.24 5.80
N ASN A 80 -1.60 6.48 6.87
CA ASN A 80 -2.92 6.51 7.50
C ASN A 80 -3.20 7.85 8.19
N CYS A 81 -4.32 8.46 7.80
CA CYS A 81 -4.94 9.60 8.46
C CYS A 81 -6.30 9.17 9.00
N PHE A 82 -6.51 9.33 10.30
CA PHE A 82 -7.71 8.95 11.02
C PHE A 82 -8.53 10.19 11.31
N TYR A 83 -9.85 10.07 11.16
CA TYR A 83 -10.82 11.12 11.44
C TYR A 83 -11.88 10.56 12.38
N TYR A 84 -12.32 11.40 13.30
CA TYR A 84 -13.25 11.02 14.35
C TYR A 84 -14.41 12.00 14.39
N TYR A 85 -15.59 11.49 14.70
CA TYR A 85 -16.73 12.31 15.08
C TYR A 85 -16.43 13.14 16.33
N ASP A 86 -17.25 14.16 16.59
CA ASP A 86 -17.09 15.04 17.76
C ASP A 86 -17.16 14.33 19.12
N ASN A 87 -17.71 13.12 19.15
CA ASN A 87 -17.74 12.25 20.33
C ASN A 87 -16.50 11.35 20.45
N GLY A 88 -15.51 11.47 19.56
CA GLY A 88 -14.27 10.70 19.55
C GLY A 88 -14.36 9.32 18.89
N LYS A 89 -15.52 8.90 18.38
CA LYS A 89 -15.66 7.64 17.64
C LYS A 89 -15.04 7.77 16.25
N LEU A 90 -14.37 6.70 15.79
CA LEU A 90 -13.76 6.67 14.46
C LEU A 90 -14.82 6.83 13.38
N GLU A 91 -14.62 7.80 12.51
CA GLU A 91 -15.51 8.13 11.38
C GLU A 91 -14.91 7.60 10.08
N SER A 92 -13.62 7.83 9.85
CA SER A 92 -12.98 7.38 8.62
C SER A 92 -11.46 7.24 8.77
N VAL A 93 -10.89 6.42 7.87
CA VAL A 93 -9.45 6.25 7.71
C VAL A 93 -9.12 6.40 6.24
N PHE A 94 -8.13 7.25 5.95
CA PHE A 94 -7.59 7.45 4.60
C PHE A 94 -6.13 7.06 4.59
N TYR A 95 -5.72 6.16 3.70
CA TYR A 95 -4.31 6.00 3.35
C TYR A 95 -3.94 7.03 2.28
N ARG A 96 -3.21 8.06 2.69
CA ARG A 96 -2.79 9.16 1.80
C ARG A 96 -1.42 8.95 1.23
N LYS A 97 -1.24 9.29 -0.05
CA LYS A 97 0.09 9.48 -0.64
C LYS A 97 0.54 10.93 -0.46
N ASN A 98 -0.39 11.86 -0.59
CA ASN A 98 -0.25 13.30 -0.37
C ASN A 98 -1.66 13.89 -0.12
N SER A 99 -1.79 15.21 -0.09
CA SER A 99 -3.07 15.91 0.09
C SER A 99 -4.12 15.63 -0.99
N GLU A 100 -3.69 15.26 -2.20
CA GLU A 100 -4.57 15.07 -3.36
C GLU A 100 -5.00 13.61 -3.55
N ILE A 101 -4.16 12.65 -3.15
CA ILE A 101 -4.30 11.24 -3.52
C ILE A 101 -4.54 10.39 -2.28
N ASN A 102 -5.75 9.81 -2.22
CA ASN A 102 -6.09 8.71 -1.33
C ASN A 102 -5.97 7.39 -2.10
N LEU A 103 -5.28 6.40 -1.51
CA LEU A 103 -5.09 5.08 -2.10
C LEU A 103 -6.04 4.03 -1.52
N GLU A 104 -6.51 4.26 -0.30
CA GLU A 104 -7.46 3.39 0.41
C GLU A 104 -8.30 4.24 1.38
N CYS A 105 -9.61 4.02 1.39
CA CYS A 105 -10.54 4.76 2.24
C CYS A 105 -11.50 3.81 2.95
N THR A 106 -11.69 4.02 4.24
CA THR A 106 -12.64 3.29 5.07
C THR A 106 -13.53 4.25 5.83
N TYR A 107 -14.83 3.98 5.90
CA TYR A 107 -15.82 4.80 6.57
C TYR A 107 -16.62 3.98 7.56
N TYR A 108 -16.95 4.60 8.69
CA TYR A 108 -17.70 4.03 9.80
C TYR A 108 -18.90 4.91 10.09
N ASN A 109 -19.98 4.32 10.59
CA ASN A 109 -21.14 5.05 11.09
C ASN A 109 -20.94 5.48 12.56
N GLN A 110 -21.89 6.22 13.12
CA GLN A 110 -21.86 6.70 14.51
C GLN A 110 -21.87 5.58 15.57
N ASN A 111 -22.20 4.35 15.19
CA ASN A 111 -22.14 3.17 16.06
C ASN A 111 -20.76 2.48 15.99
N GLY A 112 -19.84 2.98 15.18
CA GLY A 112 -18.50 2.40 14.97
C GLY A 112 -18.49 1.19 14.04
N LEU A 113 -19.60 0.92 13.35
CA LEU A 113 -19.68 -0.15 12.36
C LEU A 113 -19.23 0.38 11.00
N MET A 114 -18.43 -0.40 10.29
CA MET A 114 -17.94 -0.01 8.97
C MET A 114 -19.09 -0.02 7.96
N ASP A 115 -19.23 1.09 7.25
CA ASP A 115 -20.25 1.28 6.22
C ASP A 115 -19.67 1.03 4.82
N LYS A 116 -18.40 1.42 4.59
CA LYS A 116 -17.83 1.47 3.24
C LYS A 116 -16.32 1.32 3.23
N TYR A 117 -15.81 0.55 2.27
CA TYR A 117 -14.40 0.43 1.92
C TYR A 117 -14.19 0.76 0.43
N ILE A 118 -13.12 1.48 0.14
CA ILE A 118 -12.74 1.91 -1.21
C ILE A 118 -11.24 1.68 -1.40
N MET A 119 -10.88 1.02 -2.50
CA MET A 119 -9.51 0.95 -3.01
C MET A 119 -9.39 1.85 -4.24
N CYS A 120 -8.35 2.67 -4.28
CA CYS A 120 -8.05 3.55 -5.41
C CYS A 120 -6.73 3.18 -6.09
N ASP A 121 -6.57 3.65 -7.34
CA ASP A 121 -5.31 3.56 -8.08
C ASP A 121 -4.29 4.63 -7.63
N SER A 122 -3.13 4.63 -8.28
CA SER A 122 -2.03 5.55 -7.98
C SER A 122 -2.33 7.03 -8.27
N LEU A 123 -3.44 7.30 -8.98
CA LEU A 123 -3.97 8.62 -9.31
C LEU A 123 -5.17 9.01 -8.42
N GLY A 124 -5.55 8.15 -7.47
CA GLY A 124 -6.67 8.37 -6.57
C GLY A 124 -8.05 8.04 -7.16
N LYS A 125 -8.11 7.38 -8.32
CA LYS A 125 -9.39 6.95 -8.92
C LYS A 125 -9.85 5.64 -8.29
N THR A 126 -11.14 5.52 -8.01
CA THR A 126 -11.73 4.30 -7.45
C THR A 126 -11.53 3.10 -8.38
N ALA A 127 -10.83 2.08 -7.89
CA ALA A 127 -10.67 0.80 -8.55
C ALA A 127 -11.70 -0.23 -8.05
N PHE A 128 -12.04 -0.17 -6.76
CA PHE A 128 -13.02 -1.08 -6.13
C PHE A 128 -13.73 -0.38 -4.97
N ILE A 129 -15.02 -0.67 -4.81
CA ILE A 129 -15.83 -0.22 -3.69
C ILE A 129 -16.65 -1.39 -3.15
N ILE A 130 -16.82 -1.45 -1.82
CA ILE A 130 -17.74 -2.37 -1.16
C ILE A 130 -18.43 -1.64 -0.01
N LYS A 131 -19.74 -1.88 0.15
CA LYS A 131 -20.56 -1.33 1.23
C LYS A 131 -21.13 -2.45 2.09
N PHE A 132 -21.26 -2.16 3.37
CA PHE A 132 -21.75 -3.09 4.37
C PHE A 132 -22.95 -2.51 5.10
N ASN A 133 -23.78 -3.38 5.66
CA ASN A 133 -24.74 -3.03 6.69
C ASN A 133 -24.60 -4.10 7.77
N ASP A 134 -24.27 -3.70 9.00
CA ASP A 134 -24.01 -4.61 10.12
C ASP A 134 -23.05 -5.75 9.76
N LYS A 135 -21.94 -5.41 9.09
CA LYS A 135 -20.89 -6.34 8.60
C LYS A 135 -21.31 -7.27 7.45
N VAL A 136 -22.58 -7.24 7.04
CA VAL A 136 -23.08 -7.99 5.88
C VAL A 136 -22.84 -7.17 4.62
N VAL A 137 -22.30 -7.79 3.58
CA VAL A 137 -22.08 -7.11 2.29
C VAL A 137 -23.43 -6.73 1.67
N LYS A 138 -23.59 -5.46 1.29
CA LYS A 138 -24.78 -4.97 0.58
C LYS A 138 -24.56 -4.81 -0.90
N MET A 139 -23.38 -4.33 -1.29
CA MET A 139 -22.99 -4.20 -2.68
C MET A 139 -21.47 -4.08 -2.76
N TYR A 140 -20.93 -4.44 -3.92
CA TYR A 140 -19.60 -4.06 -4.33
C TYR A 140 -19.60 -3.78 -5.83
N ASP A 141 -18.65 -2.98 -6.28
CA ASP A 141 -18.43 -2.67 -7.68
C ASP A 141 -16.93 -2.47 -7.97
N GLY A 142 -16.54 -2.71 -9.23
CA GLY A 142 -15.17 -2.60 -9.69
C GLY A 142 -14.30 -3.86 -9.49
N TYR A 143 -12.99 -3.66 -9.45
CA TYR A 143 -11.97 -4.69 -9.56
C TYR A 143 -11.21 -4.88 -8.25
N SER A 144 -11.57 -5.94 -7.50
CA SER A 144 -10.86 -6.30 -6.25
C SER A 144 -9.42 -6.77 -6.46
N ILE A 145 -9.04 -7.05 -7.71
CA ILE A 145 -7.66 -7.16 -8.20
C ILE A 145 -7.56 -6.37 -9.50
N TRP A 146 -6.56 -5.51 -9.63
CA TRP A 146 -6.34 -4.71 -10.84
C TRP A 146 -4.87 -4.78 -11.30
N PRO A 147 -4.57 -5.20 -12.54
CA PRO A 147 -3.21 -5.14 -13.08
C PRO A 147 -2.77 -3.69 -13.23
N ILE A 148 -1.58 -3.36 -12.72
CA ILE A 148 -1.00 -2.03 -12.85
C ILE A 148 -0.01 -2.04 -14.01
N ASP A 149 1.06 -2.83 -13.87
CA ASP A 149 2.18 -2.81 -14.80
C ASP A 149 2.81 -4.21 -14.98
N GLN A 150 3.48 -4.40 -16.11
CA GLN A 150 4.23 -5.61 -16.45
C GLN A 150 5.55 -5.24 -17.15
N TYR A 151 6.67 -5.70 -16.61
CA TYR A 151 8.01 -5.35 -17.03
C TYR A 151 8.93 -6.57 -17.11
N LYS A 152 9.90 -6.53 -18.04
CA LYS A 152 11.11 -7.35 -18.02
C LYS A 152 12.19 -6.65 -17.20
N LEU A 153 12.92 -7.40 -16.39
CA LEU A 153 14.09 -6.90 -15.67
C LEU A 153 15.38 -7.30 -16.40
N VAL A 154 16.22 -6.33 -16.74
CA VAL A 154 17.56 -6.56 -17.28
C VAL A 154 18.53 -5.64 -16.54
N ASN A 155 19.52 -6.21 -15.84
CA ASN A 155 20.52 -5.46 -15.05
C ASN A 155 19.88 -4.38 -14.14
N ASN A 156 18.86 -4.76 -13.36
CA ASN A 156 18.06 -3.89 -12.48
C ASN A 156 17.27 -2.76 -13.18
N LYS A 157 17.24 -2.71 -14.51
CA LYS A 157 16.40 -1.80 -15.29
C LYS A 157 15.11 -2.50 -15.72
N GLN A 158 14.02 -1.72 -15.77
CA GLN A 158 12.68 -2.18 -16.15
C GLN A 158 12.40 -1.80 -17.61
N TYR A 159 11.88 -2.76 -18.38
CA TYR A 159 11.45 -2.56 -19.76
C TYR A 159 10.02 -3.11 -19.89
N GLY A 160 9.06 -2.31 -20.35
CA GLY A 160 7.68 -2.79 -20.50
C GLY A 160 7.60 -4.00 -21.44
N ILE A 161 6.84 -5.03 -21.04
CA ILE A 161 6.65 -6.23 -21.88
C ILE A 161 5.60 -5.92 -22.94
N LYS A 162 5.96 -6.06 -24.21
CA LYS A 162 5.02 -6.05 -25.34
C LYS A 162 4.61 -7.47 -25.68
N THR A 163 3.43 -7.64 -26.25
CA THR A 163 2.88 -8.94 -26.67
C THR A 163 3.76 -9.69 -27.68
N VAL A 164 4.63 -8.98 -28.40
CA VAL A 164 5.58 -9.55 -29.37
C VAL A 164 6.94 -9.90 -28.77
N ASP A 165 7.18 -9.58 -27.50
CA ASP A 165 8.48 -9.82 -26.88
C ASP A 165 8.70 -11.31 -26.65
N ILE A 166 9.79 -11.83 -27.21
CA ILE A 166 10.26 -13.18 -26.99
C ILE A 166 11.26 -13.15 -25.83
N LEU A 167 10.86 -13.67 -24.68
CA LEU A 167 11.72 -13.79 -23.50
C LEU A 167 12.53 -15.10 -23.56
N LYS A 168 13.54 -15.23 -22.70
CA LYS A 168 14.40 -16.41 -22.61
C LYS A 168 14.23 -17.10 -21.27
N ILE A 169 14.49 -18.40 -21.21
CA ILE A 169 14.66 -19.07 -19.92
C ILE A 169 15.71 -18.33 -19.08
N GLY A 170 15.38 -18.08 -17.81
CA GLY A 170 16.20 -17.35 -16.86
C GLY A 170 15.94 -15.85 -16.83
N ASP A 171 15.22 -15.29 -17.80
CA ASP A 171 14.75 -13.90 -17.72
C ASP A 171 13.84 -13.73 -16.49
N THR A 172 13.94 -12.56 -15.85
CA THR A 172 13.05 -12.19 -14.74
C THR A 172 12.04 -11.18 -15.21
N ILE A 173 10.77 -11.44 -14.96
CA ILE A 173 9.68 -10.49 -15.17
C ILE A 173 9.21 -9.93 -13.82
N ARG A 174 8.73 -8.69 -13.84
CA ARG A 174 8.08 -8.02 -12.72
C ARG A 174 6.67 -7.65 -13.12
N TYR A 175 5.70 -7.91 -12.26
CA TYR A 175 4.32 -7.50 -12.48
C TYR A 175 3.67 -7.08 -11.17
N ASN A 176 2.85 -6.03 -11.27
CA ASN A 176 2.27 -5.34 -10.13
C ASN A 176 0.74 -5.38 -10.19
N TYR A 177 0.12 -5.58 -9.03
CA TYR A 177 -1.33 -5.62 -8.89
C TYR A 177 -1.78 -4.77 -7.71
N LEU A 178 -2.89 -4.05 -7.87
CA LEU A 178 -3.69 -3.63 -6.72
C LEU A 178 -4.54 -4.80 -6.28
N VAL A 179 -4.60 -5.05 -4.98
CA VAL A 179 -5.38 -6.11 -4.35
C VAL A 179 -6.09 -5.52 -3.15
N ALA A 180 -7.42 -5.54 -3.18
CA ALA A 180 -8.25 -4.95 -2.14
C ALA A 180 -8.00 -5.63 -0.77
N ASN A 181 -7.98 -4.83 0.30
CA ASN A 181 -7.96 -5.30 1.67
C ASN A 181 -9.39 -5.36 2.23
N ILE A 182 -10.25 -6.15 1.58
CA ILE A 182 -11.68 -6.19 1.87
C ILE A 182 -11.93 -6.57 3.34
N PRO A 183 -12.57 -5.69 4.13
CA PRO A 183 -12.91 -5.96 5.53
C PRO A 183 -13.94 -7.08 5.68
N TYR A 184 -13.96 -7.73 6.85
CA TYR A 184 -14.86 -8.86 7.16
C TYR A 184 -14.76 -10.03 6.17
N ALA A 185 -13.61 -10.19 5.54
CA ALA A 185 -13.34 -11.27 4.62
C ALA A 185 -11.94 -11.83 4.82
N LYS A 186 -11.84 -13.16 4.78
CA LYS A 186 -10.55 -13.84 4.70
C LYS A 186 -10.09 -13.85 3.25
N ARG A 187 -9.00 -13.15 2.95
CA ARG A 187 -8.37 -13.12 1.62
C ARG A 187 -7.41 -14.29 1.43
N THR A 188 -7.49 -14.96 0.29
CA THR A 188 -6.40 -15.77 -0.27
C THR A 188 -5.89 -15.11 -1.55
N PHE A 189 -4.59 -15.24 -1.83
CA PHE A 189 -3.95 -14.74 -3.03
C PHE A 189 -3.00 -15.81 -3.56
N LYS A 190 -3.17 -16.22 -4.81
CA LYS A 190 -2.41 -17.30 -5.45
C LYS A 190 -1.97 -16.87 -6.84
N ILE A 191 -0.79 -17.31 -7.24
CA ILE A 191 -0.27 -17.16 -8.59
C ILE A 191 0.02 -18.54 -9.16
N GLU A 192 -0.44 -18.79 -10.37
CA GLU A 192 -0.30 -20.07 -11.06
C GLU A 192 0.10 -19.88 -12.51
N THR A 193 1.05 -20.66 -13.00
CA THR A 193 1.30 -20.81 -14.43
C THR A 193 0.52 -22.02 -14.94
N VAL A 194 -0.37 -21.81 -15.92
CA VAL A 194 -1.25 -22.85 -16.45
C VAL A 194 -0.44 -23.98 -17.09
N GLY A 195 -0.78 -25.22 -16.73
CA GLY A 195 -0.10 -26.41 -17.25
C GLY A 195 1.38 -26.49 -16.87
N ALA A 196 1.79 -25.87 -15.77
CA ALA A 196 3.13 -25.97 -15.21
C ALA A 196 3.10 -26.50 -13.77
N ASP A 197 4.20 -27.12 -13.36
CA ASP A 197 4.43 -27.50 -11.97
C ASP A 197 4.76 -26.25 -11.15
N ASN A 198 3.73 -25.68 -10.51
CA ASN A 198 3.84 -24.44 -9.74
C ASN A 198 4.68 -24.57 -8.47
N SER A 199 4.99 -25.80 -8.02
CA SER A 199 5.92 -26.01 -6.90
C SER A 199 7.37 -25.62 -7.25
N LYS A 200 7.70 -25.59 -8.55
CA LYS A 200 9.01 -25.21 -9.08
C LYS A 200 9.09 -23.75 -9.51
N ALA A 201 8.00 -22.99 -9.36
CA ALA A 201 7.97 -21.58 -9.71
C ALA A 201 8.93 -20.79 -8.82
N LYS A 202 9.75 -19.93 -9.43
CA LYS A 202 10.72 -19.08 -8.72
C LYS A 202 10.15 -17.67 -8.65
N ARG A 203 9.40 -17.39 -7.59
CA ARG A 203 8.71 -16.11 -7.37
C ARG A 203 9.15 -15.44 -6.07
N ILE A 204 9.36 -14.14 -6.13
CA ILE A 204 9.47 -13.28 -4.95
C ILE A 204 8.24 -12.38 -4.95
N ILE A 205 7.44 -12.45 -3.89
CA ILE A 205 6.22 -11.65 -3.72
C ILE A 205 6.46 -10.64 -2.60
N LYS A 206 6.22 -9.36 -2.88
CA LYS A 206 6.36 -8.27 -1.92
C LYS A 206 5.08 -7.45 -1.86
N SER A 207 4.63 -7.14 -0.66
CA SER A 207 3.54 -6.20 -0.44
C SER A 207 4.07 -4.79 -0.29
N LYS A 208 3.43 -3.83 -0.94
CA LYS A 208 3.64 -2.40 -0.78
C LYS A 208 2.32 -1.76 -0.38
N LEU A 209 2.35 -1.02 0.73
CA LEU A 209 1.15 -0.44 1.31
C LEU A 209 0.51 0.61 0.38
N PRO A 210 -0.83 0.75 0.39
CA PRO A 210 -1.76 -0.07 1.18
C PRO A 210 -2.16 -1.38 0.50
N THR A 211 -2.24 -1.41 -0.83
CA THR A 211 -2.94 -2.45 -1.60
C THR A 211 -2.11 -3.04 -2.73
N GLU A 212 -0.83 -2.66 -2.89
CA GLU A 212 -0.02 -3.11 -4.01
C GLU A 212 0.72 -4.42 -3.69
N ILE A 213 0.65 -5.39 -4.60
CA ILE A 213 1.47 -6.61 -4.61
C ILE A 213 2.38 -6.56 -5.82
N ILE A 214 3.68 -6.69 -5.57
CA ILE A 214 4.75 -6.71 -6.56
C ILE A 214 5.29 -8.13 -6.61
N VAL A 215 5.39 -8.69 -7.80
CA VAL A 215 5.91 -10.03 -8.01
C VAL A 215 7.07 -9.97 -8.98
N GLU A 216 8.15 -10.66 -8.63
CA GLU A 216 9.27 -10.94 -9.54
C GLU A 216 9.33 -12.45 -9.78
N GLU A 217 9.27 -12.86 -11.04
CA GLU A 217 9.23 -14.26 -11.45
C GLU A 217 10.34 -14.57 -12.45
N VAL A 218 11.14 -15.59 -12.15
CA VAL A 218 12.13 -16.13 -13.09
C VAL A 218 11.44 -17.14 -14.01
N LEU A 219 11.54 -16.93 -15.31
CA LEU A 219 10.93 -17.79 -16.32
C LEU A 219 11.72 -19.08 -16.47
N THR A 220 11.06 -20.22 -16.30
CA THR A 220 11.70 -21.55 -16.30
C THR A 220 11.19 -22.50 -17.37
N LYS A 221 10.04 -22.21 -17.99
CA LYS A 221 9.37 -23.07 -18.96
C LYS A 221 9.35 -22.41 -20.35
N LYS A 222 9.79 -23.15 -21.37
CA LYS A 222 9.69 -22.72 -22.78
C LYS A 222 8.24 -22.70 -23.27
N GLY A 223 8.00 -21.90 -24.30
CA GLY A 223 6.72 -21.75 -24.98
C GLY A 223 5.82 -20.71 -24.34
N LEU A 224 4.51 -20.85 -24.59
CA LEU A 224 3.49 -19.96 -24.06
C LEU A 224 3.24 -20.26 -22.57
N ASN A 225 3.50 -19.27 -21.73
CA ASN A 225 3.22 -19.31 -20.30
C ASN A 225 2.06 -18.37 -19.99
N ARG A 226 0.90 -18.93 -19.64
CA ARG A 226 -0.23 -18.15 -19.12
C ARG A 226 -0.13 -18.08 -17.61
N ILE A 227 0.15 -16.89 -17.09
CA ILE A 227 0.25 -16.63 -15.65
C ILE A 227 -1.10 -16.12 -15.16
N GLN A 228 -1.68 -16.81 -14.20
CA GLN A 228 -2.96 -16.51 -13.55
C GLN A 228 -2.73 -16.03 -12.12
N ILE A 229 -3.45 -14.98 -11.76
CA ILE A 229 -3.47 -14.42 -10.42
C ILE A 229 -4.90 -14.56 -9.93
N VAL A 230 -5.05 -15.21 -8.78
CA VAL A 230 -6.34 -15.54 -8.17
C VAL A 230 -6.38 -14.88 -6.80
N ALA A 231 -7.39 -14.03 -6.55
CA ALA A 231 -7.75 -13.64 -5.20
C ALA A 231 -9.17 -14.09 -4.88
N GLN A 232 -9.31 -14.71 -3.71
CA GLN A 232 -10.60 -15.12 -3.17
C GLN A 232 -10.84 -14.43 -1.85
N TYR A 233 -12.07 -13.96 -1.65
CA TYR A 233 -12.52 -13.34 -0.42
C TYR A 233 -13.69 -14.12 0.13
N GLN A 234 -13.46 -14.85 1.21
CA GLN A 234 -14.50 -15.57 1.93
C GLN A 234 -15.03 -14.66 3.04
N PHE A 235 -16.28 -14.21 2.90
CA PHE A 235 -16.91 -13.28 3.84
C PHE A 235 -17.31 -13.96 5.15
N GLU A 236 -17.15 -13.25 6.26
CA GLU A 236 -17.48 -13.72 7.61
C GLU A 236 -18.99 -13.82 7.88
N ASP A 237 -19.80 -13.10 7.10
CA ASP A 237 -21.26 -13.07 7.26
C ASP A 237 -21.97 -14.38 6.88
N LYS A 238 -21.25 -15.32 6.23
CA LYS A 238 -21.73 -16.63 5.76
C LYS A 238 -22.93 -16.60 4.81
N VAL A 239 -23.39 -15.44 4.40
CA VAL A 239 -24.53 -15.25 3.47
C VAL A 239 -24.07 -14.68 2.13
N THR A 240 -22.99 -13.90 2.13
CA THR A 240 -22.39 -13.35 0.93
C THR A 240 -21.54 -14.42 0.25
N PRO A 241 -21.79 -14.75 -1.03
CA PRO A 241 -20.97 -15.69 -1.76
C PRO A 241 -19.50 -15.25 -1.79
N THR A 242 -18.58 -16.22 -1.78
CA THR A 242 -17.14 -15.96 -1.93
C THR A 242 -16.90 -15.16 -3.21
N LEU A 243 -16.24 -14.01 -3.07
CA LEU A 243 -15.80 -13.22 -4.22
C LEU A 243 -14.49 -13.83 -4.74
N ASN A 244 -14.55 -14.50 -5.90
CA ASN A 244 -13.40 -15.07 -6.58
C ASN A 244 -13.09 -14.25 -7.84
N LYS A 245 -11.87 -13.72 -7.96
CA LYS A 245 -11.41 -13.00 -9.15
C LYS A 245 -10.11 -13.60 -9.66
N VAL A 246 -10.08 -13.81 -10.97
CA VAL A 246 -8.95 -14.34 -11.72
C VAL A 246 -8.57 -13.31 -12.79
N VAL A 247 -7.31 -12.90 -12.81
CA VAL A 247 -6.72 -12.10 -13.89
C VAL A 247 -5.54 -12.86 -14.47
N SER A 248 -5.23 -12.68 -15.74
CA SER A 248 -4.15 -13.40 -16.39
C SER A 248 -3.46 -12.59 -17.47
N PHE A 249 -2.21 -12.94 -17.75
CA PHE A 249 -1.47 -12.46 -18.90
C PHE A 249 -0.58 -13.58 -19.45
N ASP A 250 -0.19 -13.42 -20.71
CA ASP A 250 0.58 -14.40 -21.45
C ASP A 250 2.01 -13.89 -21.67
N VAL A 251 2.97 -14.81 -21.55
CA VAL A 251 4.38 -14.55 -21.80
C VAL A 251 4.94 -15.66 -22.69
N TYR A 252 5.61 -15.29 -23.77
CA TYR A 252 6.26 -16.24 -24.65
C TYR A 252 7.75 -16.36 -24.34
N VAL A 253 8.23 -17.60 -24.18
CA VAL A 253 9.61 -17.91 -23.75
C VAL A 253 10.30 -18.86 -24.74
N ASN A 254 11.47 -18.46 -25.25
CA ASN A 254 12.35 -19.27 -26.11
C ASN A 254 13.43 -20.02 -25.32
#